data_AF-A0A0D1JET4-F1
#
_entry.id   AF-A0A0D1JET4-F1
#
_cell.length_a   1.000
_cell.length_b   1.000
_cell.length_c   1.000
_cell.angle_alpha   90.00
_cell.angle_beta   90.00
_cell.angle_gamma   90.00
#
_symmetry.space_group_name_H-M   'P 1'
#
loop_
_entity.id
_entity.type
_entity.pdbx_description
1 polymer ?
#
loop_
_entity_poly.entity_id
_entity_poly.type
_entity_poly.pdbx_seq_one_letter_code
_entity_poly.pdbx_strand_id
1 'polypeptide(L)'
;MHSKAVIFSFTMAFFLILAACSGKNEADSKDTGWEQIKDKGKIVVATSGTLYPTSYHDTDSGSDKLTGYEVEVVREAAKRLGLKVEFKEMGIDGMLTAVNSGQVDAAANDIDVTKDREKKFAFSTPYKYSYGTAIVRKDDLSGIKTLKDLKGKKAAGAATTVYMEVARKYGAKEVIYDNATNEQYLKDVANGRTDVILNDYYLQTLALAAFPDLNITIHPDIKYMPNKQALVMKKSNEALQKKMNEALKEMSKDGSLTKLSKQFFNKADVSKKIDADVQDVDL
;
A
#
# COMPACT_ATOMS: atom_id res chain seq x y z
N MET A 1 -103.27 23.00 -0.12
CA MET A 1 -101.91 23.24 -0.66
C MET A 1 -101.03 23.75 0.47
N HIS A 2 -99.86 23.12 0.62
CA HIS A 2 -99.11 22.97 1.87
C HIS A 2 -98.37 24.22 2.39
N SER A 3 -98.13 24.17 3.70
CA SER A 3 -97.43 25.11 4.56
C SER A 3 -95.96 25.32 4.21
N LYS A 4 -95.48 26.53 4.54
CA LYS A 4 -94.09 26.89 4.77
C LYS A 4 -93.60 26.29 6.11
N ALA A 5 -92.34 25.82 6.18
CA ALA A 5 -91.42 26.12 7.29
C ALA A 5 -90.04 25.47 7.08
N VAL A 6 -89.02 26.27 7.42
CA VAL A 6 -87.58 26.02 7.52
C VAL A 6 -87.26 25.22 8.78
N ILE A 7 -86.34 24.23 8.76
CA ILE A 7 -85.47 23.90 9.91
C ILE A 7 -84.09 23.41 9.42
N PHE A 8 -83.06 24.02 10.00
CA PHE A 8 -81.62 23.83 9.88
C PHE A 8 -81.17 22.59 10.69
N SER A 9 -80.25 21.75 10.20
CA SER A 9 -79.46 20.91 11.13
C SER A 9 -78.10 20.47 10.58
N PHE A 10 -77.12 20.62 11.46
CA PHE A 10 -75.68 20.44 11.36
C PHE A 10 -75.30 18.96 11.11
N THR A 11 -74.49 18.68 10.08
CA THR A 11 -73.86 17.35 9.91
C THR A 11 -72.41 17.41 10.37
N MET A 12 -72.14 16.81 11.52
CA MET A 12 -70.81 16.66 12.12
C MET A 12 -70.09 15.48 11.46
N ALA A 13 -68.97 15.74 10.78
CA ALA A 13 -68.14 14.74 10.12
C ALA A 13 -67.28 13.98 11.14
N PHE A 14 -67.43 12.65 11.19
CA PHE A 14 -66.63 11.75 12.02
C PHE A 14 -65.41 11.27 11.19
N PHE A 15 -64.22 11.83 11.46
CA PHE A 15 -62.96 11.34 10.90
C PHE A 15 -62.43 10.20 11.78
N LEU A 16 -62.45 8.97 11.25
CA LEU A 16 -61.73 7.82 11.82
C LEU A 16 -60.23 7.96 11.50
N ILE A 17 -59.44 8.22 12.54
CA ILE A 17 -57.98 8.22 12.48
C ILE A 17 -57.50 6.76 12.53
N LEU A 18 -57.12 6.20 11.38
CA LEU A 18 -56.30 5.00 11.34
C LEU A 18 -54.86 5.38 11.75
N ALA A 19 -54.52 5.07 12.99
CA ALA A 19 -53.14 5.04 13.47
C ALA A 19 -52.39 3.90 12.77
N ALA A 20 -51.86 4.18 11.58
CA ALA A 20 -50.83 3.35 10.97
C ALA A 20 -49.60 3.43 11.87
N CYS A 21 -49.33 2.34 12.59
CA CYS A 21 -48.07 2.13 13.29
C CYS A 21 -46.96 2.20 12.25
N SER A 22 -46.28 3.35 12.18
CA SER A 22 -44.99 3.46 11.51
C SER A 22 -43.99 2.68 12.35
N GLY A 23 -43.93 1.38 12.13
CA GLY A 23 -42.74 0.59 12.44
C GLY A 23 -41.59 1.21 11.67
N LYS A 24 -40.88 2.11 12.35
CA LYS A 24 -39.56 2.59 11.97
C LYS A 24 -38.67 1.35 12.00
N ASN A 25 -38.68 0.60 10.91
CA ASN A 25 -37.52 -0.20 10.55
C ASN A 25 -36.42 0.83 10.32
N GLU A 26 -35.69 1.15 11.39
CA GLU A 26 -34.28 1.46 11.27
C GLU A 26 -33.69 0.29 10.49
N ALA A 27 -33.63 0.46 9.17
CA ALA A 27 -32.68 -0.25 8.36
C ALA A 27 -31.33 0.12 8.97
N ASP A 28 -30.86 -0.71 9.90
CA ASP A 28 -29.44 -0.91 10.15
C ASP A 28 -28.78 -0.77 8.78
N SER A 29 -27.94 0.24 8.63
CA SER A 29 -27.05 0.35 7.49
C SER A 29 -26.10 -0.84 7.60
N LYS A 30 -26.58 -2.03 7.22
CA LYS A 30 -25.78 -3.23 7.08
C LYS A 30 -24.65 -2.82 6.15
N ASP A 31 -23.45 -2.75 6.69
CA ASP A 31 -22.23 -2.52 5.93
C ASP A 31 -22.11 -3.64 4.89
N THR A 32 -22.59 -3.36 3.68
CA THR A 32 -22.82 -4.38 2.64
C THR A 32 -21.52 -4.94 2.12
N GLY A 33 -20.41 -4.19 2.22
CA GLY A 33 -19.11 -4.60 1.71
C GLY A 33 -18.56 -5.80 2.46
N TRP A 34 -18.49 -5.72 3.80
CA TRP A 34 -17.93 -6.81 4.62
C TRP A 34 -18.81 -8.06 4.63
N GLU A 35 -20.12 -7.92 4.86
CA GLU A 35 -21.00 -9.09 4.90
C GLU A 35 -21.08 -9.79 3.53
N GLN A 36 -21.03 -9.04 2.42
CA GLN A 36 -20.95 -9.65 1.08
C GLN A 36 -19.65 -10.45 0.86
N ILE A 37 -18.51 -9.94 1.34
CA ILE A 37 -17.21 -10.66 1.27
C ILE A 37 -17.27 -11.93 2.11
N LYS A 38 -17.83 -11.83 3.33
CA LYS A 38 -17.99 -12.94 4.25
C LYS A 38 -18.91 -14.03 3.70
N ASP A 39 -20.06 -13.65 3.15
CA ASP A 39 -21.02 -14.58 2.55
C ASP A 39 -20.43 -15.31 1.33
N LYS A 40 -19.59 -14.63 0.55
CA LYS A 40 -18.84 -15.25 -0.57
C LYS A 40 -17.69 -16.16 -0.09
N GLY A 41 -17.25 -16.03 1.15
CA GLY A 41 -16.09 -16.74 1.69
C GLY A 41 -14.76 -16.39 1.02
N LYS A 42 -14.71 -15.26 0.28
CA LYS A 42 -13.50 -14.81 -0.43
C LYS A 42 -13.42 -13.29 -0.53
N ILE A 43 -12.19 -12.77 -0.47
CA ILE A 43 -11.84 -11.37 -0.75
C ILE A 43 -11.06 -11.30 -2.07
N VAL A 44 -11.45 -10.38 -2.95
CA VAL A 44 -10.77 -10.11 -4.21
C VAL A 44 -9.78 -8.97 -4.01
N VAL A 45 -8.49 -9.23 -4.22
CA VAL A 45 -7.42 -8.25 -3.96
C VAL A 45 -6.61 -8.00 -5.22
N ALA A 46 -6.52 -6.75 -5.64
CA ALA A 46 -5.64 -6.37 -6.75
C ALA A 46 -4.18 -6.26 -6.30
N THR A 47 -3.25 -6.73 -7.14
CA THR A 47 -1.80 -6.57 -6.99
C THR A 47 -1.13 -6.64 -8.36
N SER A 48 0.15 -6.32 -8.51
CA SER A 48 0.81 -6.34 -9.82
C SER A 48 1.54 -7.64 -10.13
N GLY A 49 2.09 -8.34 -9.13
CA GLY A 49 2.99 -9.49 -9.36
C GLY A 49 4.36 -9.10 -9.93
N THR A 50 4.72 -7.81 -9.90
CA THR A 50 5.94 -7.28 -10.54
C THR A 50 6.88 -6.53 -9.59
N LEU A 51 6.63 -6.60 -8.29
CA LEU A 51 7.36 -5.89 -7.24
C LEU A 51 8.08 -6.88 -6.31
N TYR A 52 9.21 -7.42 -6.74
CA TYR A 52 10.05 -8.24 -5.85
C TYR A 52 10.62 -7.39 -4.68
N PRO A 53 10.57 -7.86 -3.41
CA PRO A 53 10.11 -9.17 -2.94
C PRO A 53 8.70 -9.15 -2.33
N THR A 54 7.88 -8.14 -2.62
CA THR A 54 6.58 -7.92 -1.94
C THR A 54 5.37 -8.50 -2.68
N SER A 55 5.40 -8.51 -4.02
CA SER A 55 4.40 -9.10 -4.90
C SER A 55 5.08 -9.55 -6.19
N TYR A 56 5.35 -10.84 -6.33
CA TYR A 56 6.05 -11.44 -7.48
C TYR A 56 5.71 -12.91 -7.66
N HIS A 57 6.01 -13.50 -8.81
CA HIS A 57 5.87 -14.93 -9.04
C HIS A 57 7.15 -15.66 -8.66
N ASP A 58 7.02 -16.72 -7.86
CA ASP A 58 8.13 -17.60 -7.49
C ASP A 58 8.54 -18.50 -8.67
N THR A 59 9.35 -17.92 -9.55
CA THR A 59 9.96 -18.61 -10.70
C THR A 59 11.09 -19.55 -10.28
N ASP A 60 11.74 -19.29 -9.14
CA ASP A 60 12.91 -20.06 -8.68
C ASP A 60 12.52 -21.47 -8.25
N SER A 61 11.33 -21.66 -7.68
CA SER A 61 10.78 -22.98 -7.36
C SER A 61 10.14 -23.70 -8.55
N GLY A 62 9.98 -23.02 -9.70
CA GLY A 62 9.23 -23.50 -10.86
C GLY A 62 7.71 -23.58 -10.65
N SER A 63 7.18 -23.00 -9.56
CA SER A 63 5.74 -23.01 -9.28
C SER A 63 4.97 -21.87 -9.96
N ASP A 64 5.68 -20.79 -10.34
CA ASP A 64 5.10 -19.52 -10.80
C ASP A 64 4.00 -18.97 -9.88
N LYS A 65 4.05 -19.34 -8.59
CA LYS A 65 3.03 -18.94 -7.63
C LYS A 65 3.23 -17.48 -7.26
N LEU A 66 2.16 -16.69 -7.34
CA LEU A 66 2.12 -15.34 -6.79
C LEU A 66 2.37 -15.36 -5.27
N THR A 67 3.46 -14.73 -4.86
CA THR A 67 3.96 -14.65 -3.49
C THR A 67 4.63 -13.29 -3.24
N GLY A 68 5.32 -13.17 -2.11
CA GLY A 68 5.96 -11.95 -1.64
C GLY A 68 5.39 -11.48 -0.32
N TYR A 69 6.12 -10.60 0.34
CA TYR A 69 5.79 -10.15 1.69
C TYR A 69 4.33 -9.68 1.83
N GLU A 70 3.91 -8.69 1.03
CA GLU A 70 2.57 -8.14 1.11
C GLU A 70 1.49 -9.14 0.67
N VAL A 71 1.76 -9.95 -0.37
CA VAL A 71 0.88 -11.03 -0.82
C VAL A 71 0.63 -12.04 0.31
N GLU A 72 1.67 -12.50 1.00
CA GLU A 72 1.53 -13.45 2.11
C GLU A 72 0.91 -12.81 3.35
N VAL A 73 1.18 -11.53 3.63
CA VAL A 73 0.53 -10.79 4.72
C VAL A 73 -0.99 -10.74 4.49
N VAL A 74 -1.42 -10.37 3.29
CA VAL A 74 -2.85 -10.32 2.95
C VAL A 74 -3.49 -11.71 2.99
N ARG A 75 -2.81 -12.73 2.46
CA ARG A 75 -3.29 -14.11 2.47
C ARG A 75 -3.50 -14.64 3.88
N GLU A 76 -2.55 -14.39 4.77
CA GLU A 76 -2.60 -14.86 6.16
C GLU A 76 -3.60 -14.05 7.00
N ALA A 77 -3.75 -12.74 6.74
CA ALA A 77 -4.80 -11.92 7.37
C ALA A 77 -6.21 -12.39 6.95
N ALA A 78 -6.44 -12.63 5.65
CA ALA A 78 -7.71 -13.15 5.15
C ALA A 78 -8.02 -14.54 5.71
N LYS A 79 -7.00 -15.40 5.87
CA LYS A 79 -7.15 -16.72 6.48
C LYS A 79 -7.64 -16.63 7.93
N ARG A 80 -7.12 -15.70 8.75
CA ARG A 80 -7.61 -15.45 10.12
C ARG A 80 -9.09 -15.03 10.15
N LEU A 81 -9.56 -14.41 9.07
CA LEU A 81 -10.96 -14.02 8.88
C LEU A 81 -11.84 -15.12 8.27
N GLY A 82 -11.29 -16.32 8.03
CA GLY A 82 -12.02 -17.43 7.40
C GLY A 82 -12.26 -17.23 5.90
N LEU A 83 -11.49 -16.37 5.24
CA LEU A 83 -11.64 -16.02 3.83
C LEU A 83 -10.53 -16.64 2.98
N LYS A 84 -10.88 -17.00 1.74
CA LYS A 84 -9.89 -17.20 0.66
C LYS A 84 -9.52 -15.86 0.03
N VAL A 85 -8.31 -15.73 -0.50
CA VAL A 85 -7.94 -14.57 -1.33
C VAL A 85 -7.97 -14.96 -2.80
N GLU A 86 -8.68 -14.16 -3.60
CA GLU A 86 -8.59 -14.18 -5.06
C GLU A 86 -7.76 -12.98 -5.50
N PHE A 87 -6.49 -13.21 -5.84
CA PHE A 87 -5.65 -12.14 -6.37
C PHE A 87 -6.01 -11.85 -7.83
N LYS A 88 -6.13 -10.55 -8.16
CA LYS A 88 -6.31 -10.05 -9.52
C LYS A 88 -5.09 -9.23 -9.92
N GLU A 89 -4.30 -9.80 -10.81
CA GLU A 89 -3.11 -9.12 -11.32
C GLU A 89 -3.50 -8.02 -12.30
N MET A 90 -3.05 -6.79 -12.01
CA MET A 90 -3.26 -5.63 -12.88
C MET A 90 -2.21 -4.54 -12.63
N GLY A 91 -2.02 -3.67 -13.62
CA GLY A 91 -1.15 -2.50 -13.49
C GLY A 91 -1.66 -1.50 -12.44
N ILE A 92 -0.73 -0.77 -11.82
CA ILE A 92 -1.03 0.19 -10.74
C ILE A 92 -2.00 1.32 -11.18
N ASP A 93 -1.93 1.75 -12.44
CA ASP A 93 -2.71 2.87 -12.99
C ASP A 93 -4.23 2.66 -12.87
N GLY A 94 -4.70 1.42 -13.02
CA GLY A 94 -6.13 1.06 -12.92
C GLY A 94 -6.57 0.60 -11.53
N MET A 95 -5.62 0.33 -10.63
CA MET A 95 -5.87 -0.45 -9.41
C MET A 95 -6.76 0.29 -8.41
N LEU A 96 -6.49 1.57 -8.16
CA LEU A 96 -7.30 2.39 -7.26
C LEU A 96 -8.69 2.68 -7.83
N THR A 97 -8.81 2.74 -9.16
CA THR A 97 -10.10 2.84 -9.85
C THR A 97 -10.93 1.57 -9.66
N ALA A 98 -10.29 0.39 -9.75
CA ALA A 98 -10.94 -0.90 -9.52
C ALA A 98 -11.46 -1.05 -8.08
N VAL A 99 -10.73 -0.50 -7.09
CA VAL A 99 -11.20 -0.43 -5.68
C VAL A 99 -12.45 0.46 -5.56
N ASN A 100 -12.44 1.64 -6.20
CA ASN A 100 -13.58 2.55 -6.13
C ASN A 100 -14.83 2.02 -6.83
N SER A 101 -14.66 1.37 -7.99
CA SER A 101 -15.76 0.76 -8.74
C SER A 101 -16.32 -0.50 -8.07
N GLY A 102 -15.58 -1.11 -7.15
CA GLY A 102 -15.94 -2.39 -6.51
C GLY A 102 -15.63 -3.60 -7.40
N GLN A 103 -14.81 -3.44 -8.45
CA GLN A 103 -14.28 -4.55 -9.23
C GLN A 103 -13.37 -5.46 -8.38
N VAL A 104 -12.67 -4.87 -7.41
CA VAL A 104 -11.93 -5.59 -6.36
C VAL A 104 -12.31 -5.02 -5.00
N ASP A 105 -12.20 -5.84 -3.95
CA ASP A 105 -12.53 -5.44 -2.58
C ASP A 105 -11.42 -4.59 -1.95
N ALA A 106 -10.17 -4.86 -2.34
CA ALA A 106 -8.99 -4.17 -1.86
C ALA A 106 -7.82 -4.20 -2.88
N ALA A 107 -6.78 -3.43 -2.62
CA ALA A 107 -5.53 -3.39 -3.39
C ALA A 107 -4.31 -3.43 -2.47
N ALA A 108 -3.33 -4.28 -2.83
CA ALA A 108 -2.11 -4.56 -2.08
C ALA A 108 -0.93 -4.55 -3.06
N ASN A 109 -0.23 -3.42 -3.18
CA ASN A 109 0.79 -3.23 -4.20
C ASN A 109 1.84 -2.17 -3.83
N ASP A 110 2.40 -2.29 -2.62
CA ASP A 110 3.36 -1.36 -2.03
C ASP A 110 2.85 0.09 -2.01
N ILE A 111 1.54 0.26 -1.75
CA ILE A 111 0.88 1.56 -1.88
C ILE A 111 1.12 2.38 -0.61
N ASP A 112 1.84 3.50 -0.77
CA ASP A 112 2.07 4.44 0.32
C ASP A 112 0.76 5.04 0.86
N VAL A 113 0.69 5.10 2.19
CA VAL A 113 -0.31 5.86 2.92
C VAL A 113 0.04 7.34 2.85
N THR A 114 -0.73 8.09 2.06
CA THR A 114 -0.58 9.56 1.92
C THR A 114 -1.87 10.26 2.31
N LYS A 115 -1.77 11.51 2.80
CA LYS A 115 -2.95 12.31 3.19
C LYS A 115 -3.96 12.44 2.05
N ASP A 116 -3.49 12.56 0.81
CA ASP A 116 -4.38 12.70 -0.34
C ASP A 116 -5.08 11.40 -0.73
N ARG A 117 -4.44 10.25 -0.51
CA ARG A 117 -5.08 8.94 -0.70
C ARG A 117 -6.05 8.65 0.45
N GLU A 118 -5.71 9.00 1.70
CA GLU A 118 -6.58 8.81 2.88
C GLU A 118 -7.91 9.60 2.77
N LYS A 119 -7.92 10.72 2.05
CA LYS A 119 -9.15 11.45 1.71
C LYS A 119 -10.09 10.64 0.81
N LYS A 120 -9.56 9.73 -0.01
CA LYS A 120 -10.29 9.02 -1.07
C LYS A 120 -10.52 7.53 -0.77
N PHE A 121 -9.68 6.93 0.08
CA PHE A 121 -9.65 5.49 0.36
C PHE A 121 -9.51 5.23 1.86
N ALA A 122 -9.96 4.05 2.28
CA ALA A 122 -9.63 3.53 3.60
C ALA A 122 -8.35 2.71 3.50
N PHE A 123 -7.49 2.82 4.51
CA PHE A 123 -6.25 2.04 4.61
C PHE A 123 -6.30 1.14 5.84
N SER A 124 -5.75 -0.06 5.75
CA SER A 124 -5.45 -0.83 6.95
C SER A 124 -4.39 -0.13 7.82
N THR A 125 -4.14 -0.67 9.01
CA THR A 125 -2.89 -0.38 9.72
C THR A 125 -1.70 -0.75 8.83
N PRO A 126 -0.64 0.06 8.78
CA PRO A 126 0.52 -0.25 7.96
C PRO A 126 1.22 -1.52 8.39
N TYR A 127 1.76 -2.25 7.42
CA TYR A 127 2.54 -3.48 7.62
C TYR A 127 3.94 -3.39 7.04
N LYS A 128 4.32 -2.28 6.41
CA LYS A 128 5.70 -1.98 6.03
C LYS A 128 5.98 -0.51 6.33
N TYR A 129 7.15 -0.24 6.90
CA TYR A 129 7.66 1.10 7.16
C TYR A 129 9.07 1.18 6.59
N SER A 130 9.35 2.19 5.78
CA SER A 130 10.66 2.34 5.15
C SER A 130 11.01 3.82 4.93
N TYR A 131 12.11 4.06 4.25
CA TYR A 131 12.59 5.35 3.79
C TYR A 131 13.53 5.12 2.60
N GLY A 132 13.80 6.18 1.84
CA GLY A 132 14.81 6.16 0.78
C GLY A 132 16.24 6.28 1.33
N THR A 133 17.17 5.60 0.68
CA THR A 133 18.61 5.67 0.94
C THR A 133 19.40 5.72 -0.38
N ALA A 134 20.73 5.82 -0.27
CA ALA A 134 21.63 5.87 -1.40
C ALA A 134 22.64 4.72 -1.34
N ILE A 135 22.77 3.94 -2.42
CA ILE A 135 23.96 3.10 -2.65
C ILE A 135 25.05 3.97 -3.26
N VAL A 136 26.25 3.90 -2.69
CA VAL A 136 27.47 4.58 -3.11
C VAL A 136 28.64 3.59 -3.11
N ARG A 137 29.83 3.99 -3.59
CA ARG A 137 31.03 3.16 -3.45
C ARG A 137 31.44 2.99 -1.99
N LYS A 138 32.00 1.83 -1.64
CA LYS A 138 32.33 1.48 -0.23
C LYS A 138 33.61 2.18 0.25
N ASP A 139 34.58 2.36 -0.63
CA ASP A 139 35.90 2.92 -0.33
C ASP A 139 35.91 4.44 -0.16
N ASP A 140 35.12 5.18 -0.94
CA ASP A 140 35.12 6.66 -0.92
C ASP A 140 33.73 7.30 -0.70
N LEU A 141 32.68 6.50 -0.47
CA LEU A 141 31.28 6.95 -0.42
C LEU A 141 30.86 7.79 -1.63
N SER A 142 31.52 7.56 -2.77
CA SER A 142 31.41 8.36 -3.97
C SER A 142 31.68 9.86 -3.77
N GLY A 143 32.40 10.23 -2.70
CA GLY A 143 32.61 11.63 -2.29
C GLY A 143 31.31 12.35 -1.92
N ILE A 144 30.32 11.63 -1.39
CA ILE A 144 29.03 12.15 -0.92
C ILE A 144 29.03 12.10 0.61
N LYS A 145 28.47 13.12 1.26
CA LYS A 145 28.21 13.12 2.72
C LYS A 145 26.75 13.37 3.04
N THR A 146 26.10 14.20 2.24
CA THR A 146 24.69 14.61 2.40
C THR A 146 24.00 14.62 1.05
N LEU A 147 22.66 14.74 1.04
CA LEU A 147 21.90 14.90 -0.20
C LEU A 147 22.37 16.11 -1.04
N LYS A 148 22.90 17.17 -0.42
CA LYS A 148 23.43 18.35 -1.16
C LYS A 148 24.63 18.00 -2.04
N ASP A 149 25.39 16.97 -1.67
CA ASP A 149 26.57 16.52 -2.42
C ASP A 149 26.21 15.67 -3.64
N LEU A 150 24.91 15.41 -3.87
CA LEU A 150 24.42 14.83 -5.13
C LEU A 150 24.59 15.78 -6.32
N LYS A 151 24.79 17.08 -6.09
CA LYS A 151 24.96 18.07 -7.15
C LYS A 151 26.12 17.68 -8.09
N GLY A 152 25.78 17.41 -9.34
CA GLY A 152 26.72 17.03 -10.39
C GLY A 152 27.16 15.54 -10.37
N LYS A 153 26.73 14.75 -9.39
CA LYS A 153 26.97 13.30 -9.33
C LYS A 153 26.13 12.57 -10.37
N LYS A 154 26.64 11.45 -10.88
CA LYS A 154 25.96 10.58 -11.83
C LYS A 154 25.00 9.64 -11.08
N ALA A 155 23.72 9.96 -11.08
CA ALA A 155 22.67 9.15 -10.45
C ALA A 155 22.09 8.14 -11.45
N ALA A 156 22.07 6.87 -11.07
CA ALA A 156 21.50 5.78 -11.86
C ALA A 156 20.28 5.16 -11.15
N GLY A 157 19.38 4.56 -11.92
CA GLY A 157 18.16 3.94 -11.44
C GLY A 157 16.99 4.15 -12.38
N ALA A 158 15.80 3.74 -11.96
CA ALA A 158 14.59 3.88 -12.75
C ALA A 158 14.16 5.36 -12.89
N ALA A 159 14.09 5.85 -14.13
CA ALA A 159 13.95 7.26 -14.49
C ALA A 159 12.68 7.94 -13.96
N THR A 160 11.56 7.21 -13.97
CA THR A 160 10.22 7.69 -13.62
C THR A 160 9.84 7.41 -12.16
N THR A 161 10.82 7.24 -11.28
CA THR A 161 10.58 7.03 -9.85
C THR A 161 10.77 8.32 -9.05
N VAL A 162 10.06 8.38 -7.93
CA VAL A 162 10.23 9.42 -6.88
C VAL A 162 11.69 9.54 -6.43
N TYR A 163 12.46 8.45 -6.45
CA TYR A 163 13.87 8.44 -6.08
C TYR A 163 14.75 9.19 -7.09
N MET A 164 14.46 9.07 -8.38
CA MET A 164 15.16 9.86 -9.40
C MET A 164 14.74 11.34 -9.36
N GLU A 165 13.49 11.64 -8.97
CA GLU A 165 13.06 13.02 -8.70
C GLU A 165 13.84 13.64 -7.55
N VAL A 166 14.08 12.91 -6.46
CA VAL A 166 14.97 13.36 -5.37
C VAL A 166 16.38 13.64 -5.91
N ALA A 167 16.95 12.73 -6.72
CA ALA A 167 18.27 12.94 -7.31
C ALA A 167 18.32 14.22 -8.16
N ARG A 168 17.32 14.44 -9.02
CA ARG A 168 17.18 15.66 -9.85
C ARG A 168 16.99 16.92 -9.01
N LYS A 169 16.18 16.87 -7.95
CA LYS A 169 15.96 17.99 -7.01
C LYS A 169 17.28 18.48 -6.38
N TYR A 170 18.18 17.57 -6.06
CA TYR A 170 19.51 17.90 -5.52
C TYR A 170 20.59 18.14 -6.60
N GLY A 171 20.21 18.19 -7.88
CA GLY A 171 21.08 18.56 -8.99
C GLY A 171 21.99 17.44 -9.48
N ALA A 172 21.65 16.18 -9.23
CA ALA A 172 22.36 15.06 -9.84
C ALA A 172 22.15 15.00 -11.37
N LYS A 173 23.11 14.43 -12.07
CA LYS A 173 23.02 14.08 -13.49
C LYS A 173 22.43 12.68 -13.61
N GLU A 174 21.19 12.60 -14.06
CA GLU A 174 20.55 11.33 -14.37
C GLU A 174 21.31 10.59 -15.49
N VAL A 175 21.63 9.33 -15.25
CA VAL A 175 22.26 8.43 -16.21
C VAL A 175 21.18 7.55 -16.83
N ILE A 176 20.94 7.75 -18.12
CA ILE A 176 19.95 6.98 -18.88
C ILE A 176 20.56 5.63 -19.29
N TYR A 177 19.80 4.56 -19.05
CA TYR A 177 20.09 3.22 -19.55
C TYR A 177 19.00 2.81 -20.52
N ASP A 178 19.38 2.01 -21.53
CA ASP A 178 18.43 1.46 -22.50
C ASP A 178 17.67 0.28 -21.86
N ASN A 179 18.39 -0.78 -21.48
CA ASN A 179 17.87 -1.88 -20.68
C ASN A 179 18.95 -2.44 -19.75
N ALA A 180 18.94 -2.03 -18.49
CA ALA A 180 19.93 -2.43 -17.50
C ALA A 180 19.32 -3.25 -16.36
N THR A 181 20.04 -4.30 -15.97
CA THR A 181 19.71 -5.12 -14.81
C THR A 181 20.18 -4.45 -13.52
N ASN A 182 19.64 -4.88 -12.37
CA ASN A 182 20.10 -4.44 -11.05
C ASN A 182 21.61 -4.64 -10.88
N GLU A 183 22.14 -5.78 -11.33
CA GLU A 183 23.58 -6.06 -11.29
C GLU A 183 24.41 -5.03 -12.08
N GLN A 184 23.94 -4.63 -13.27
CA GLN A 184 24.63 -3.65 -14.10
C GLN A 184 24.70 -2.28 -13.39
N TYR A 185 23.60 -1.80 -12.82
CA TYR A 185 23.59 -0.55 -12.05
C TYR A 185 24.60 -0.58 -10.90
N LEU A 186 24.62 -1.67 -10.13
CA LEU A 186 25.51 -1.82 -8.97
C LEU A 186 26.98 -1.89 -9.36
N LYS A 187 27.32 -2.65 -10.41
CA LYS A 187 28.67 -2.71 -10.97
C LYS A 187 29.13 -1.34 -11.47
N ASP A 188 28.24 -0.55 -12.05
CA ASP A 188 28.59 0.78 -12.54
C ASP A 188 28.91 1.76 -11.43
N VAL A 189 28.24 1.65 -10.28
CA VAL A 189 28.65 2.38 -9.06
C VAL A 189 30.02 1.89 -8.60
N ALA A 190 30.20 0.57 -8.43
CA ALA A 190 31.45 -0.03 -7.95
C ALA A 190 32.67 0.38 -8.80
N ASN A 191 32.47 0.47 -10.12
CA ASN A 191 33.50 0.83 -11.11
C ASN A 191 33.67 2.34 -11.31
N GLY A 192 32.88 3.18 -10.63
CA GLY A 192 32.89 4.64 -10.79
C GLY A 192 32.33 5.15 -12.13
N ARG A 193 31.68 4.28 -12.92
CA ARG A 193 30.95 4.68 -14.13
C ARG A 193 29.73 5.52 -13.77
N THR A 194 29.08 5.21 -12.66
CA THR A 194 28.08 6.05 -11.98
C THR A 194 28.51 6.28 -10.53
N ASP A 195 27.86 7.21 -9.85
CA ASP A 195 28.26 7.61 -8.49
C ASP A 195 27.28 7.11 -7.43
N VAL A 196 25.99 7.07 -7.74
CA VAL A 196 24.96 6.83 -6.73
C VAL A 196 23.70 6.22 -7.31
N ILE A 197 23.04 5.37 -6.53
CA ILE A 197 21.68 4.87 -6.81
C ILE A 197 20.79 5.24 -5.62
N LEU A 198 19.70 5.97 -5.87
CA LEU A 198 18.68 6.28 -4.87
C LEU A 198 17.54 5.25 -4.97
N ASN A 199 17.15 4.63 -3.85
CA ASN A 199 16.04 3.66 -3.80
C ASN A 199 15.58 3.40 -2.34
N ASP A 200 14.55 2.56 -2.16
CA ASP A 200 14.09 2.06 -0.86
C ASP A 200 15.21 1.36 -0.09
N TYR A 201 15.29 1.64 1.22
CA TYR A 201 16.29 1.08 2.13
C TYR A 201 16.36 -0.45 2.07
N TYR A 202 15.24 -1.15 2.16
CA TYR A 202 15.26 -2.62 2.20
C TYR A 202 15.61 -3.21 0.86
N LEU A 203 15.18 -2.62 -0.25
CA LEU A 203 15.62 -3.05 -1.59
C LEU A 203 17.14 -2.91 -1.75
N GLN A 204 17.73 -1.84 -1.20
CA GLN A 204 19.19 -1.69 -1.19
C GLN A 204 19.89 -2.70 -0.27
N THR A 205 19.28 -3.07 0.86
CA THR A 205 19.86 -4.12 1.73
C THR A 205 19.89 -5.48 1.01
N LEU A 206 18.88 -5.79 0.19
CA LEU A 206 18.86 -6.99 -0.64
C LEU A 206 19.93 -6.94 -1.74
N ALA A 207 20.12 -5.77 -2.36
CA ALA A 207 21.18 -5.59 -3.35
C ALA A 207 22.58 -5.86 -2.75
N LEU A 208 22.86 -5.34 -1.55
CA LEU A 208 24.11 -5.63 -0.85
C LEU A 208 24.27 -7.10 -0.50
N ALA A 209 23.20 -7.76 -0.05
CA ALA A 209 23.22 -9.17 0.29
C ALA A 209 23.45 -10.09 -0.93
N ALA A 210 22.93 -9.69 -2.11
CA ALA A 210 23.11 -10.42 -3.35
C ALA A 210 24.53 -10.27 -3.93
N PHE A 211 25.21 -9.14 -3.66
CA PHE A 211 26.52 -8.83 -4.21
C PHE A 211 27.50 -8.36 -3.11
N PRO A 212 27.84 -9.21 -2.13
CA PRO A 212 28.63 -8.81 -0.96
C PRO A 212 30.06 -8.33 -1.31
N ASP A 213 30.61 -8.83 -2.41
CA ASP A 213 31.98 -8.55 -2.85
C ASP A 213 32.13 -7.27 -3.69
N LEU A 214 31.01 -6.68 -4.15
CA LEU A 214 31.09 -5.42 -4.89
C LEU A 214 31.55 -4.26 -3.99
N ASN A 215 32.28 -3.30 -4.59
CA ASN A 215 32.67 -2.03 -3.96
C ASN A 215 31.47 -1.09 -3.84
N ILE A 216 30.44 -1.51 -3.12
CA ILE A 216 29.21 -0.74 -2.86
C ILE A 216 28.82 -0.83 -1.40
N THR A 217 28.16 0.21 -0.91
CA THR A 217 27.54 0.23 0.42
C THR A 217 26.32 1.15 0.39
N ILE A 218 25.41 0.95 1.35
CA ILE A 218 24.40 1.98 1.65
C ILE A 218 25.12 3.11 2.39
N HIS A 219 24.88 4.34 1.97
CA HIS A 219 25.42 5.53 2.62
C HIS A 219 24.88 5.64 4.06
N PRO A 220 25.74 5.77 5.08
CA PRO A 220 25.31 5.68 6.48
C PRO A 220 24.36 6.81 6.90
N ASP A 221 24.56 8.02 6.35
CA ASP A 221 23.85 9.23 6.81
C ASP A 221 22.69 9.67 5.92
N ILE A 222 22.56 9.16 4.69
CA ILE A 222 21.49 9.59 3.78
C ILE A 222 20.26 8.73 4.02
N LYS A 223 19.26 9.33 4.67
CA LYS A 223 17.93 8.77 4.89
C LYS A 223 16.91 9.85 4.57
N TYR A 224 15.96 9.56 3.68
CA TYR A 224 14.99 10.56 3.23
C TYR A 224 13.61 9.97 2.98
N MET A 225 12.59 10.83 2.97
CA MET A 225 11.22 10.49 2.56
C MET A 225 10.68 9.25 3.31
N PRO A 226 10.41 9.38 4.62
CA PRO A 226 9.83 8.28 5.38
C PRO A 226 8.47 7.90 4.81
N ASN A 227 8.24 6.61 4.65
CA ASN A 227 7.03 6.07 4.02
C ASN A 227 6.52 4.82 4.74
N LYS A 228 5.26 4.49 4.47
CA LYS A 228 4.59 3.33 5.07
C LYS A 228 3.51 2.81 4.12
N GLN A 229 3.41 1.50 4.00
CA GLN A 229 2.49 0.83 3.08
C GLN A 229 1.43 0.05 3.84
N ALA A 230 0.21 0.07 3.29
CA ALA A 230 -0.96 -0.56 3.88
C ALA A 230 -1.96 -1.01 2.81
N LEU A 231 -2.88 -1.88 3.19
CA LEU A 231 -3.91 -2.41 2.29
C LEU A 231 -4.92 -1.30 1.99
N VAL A 232 -5.20 -1.06 0.72
CA VAL A 232 -6.16 -0.04 0.28
C VAL A 232 -7.52 -0.66 0.05
N MET A 233 -8.56 -0.02 0.53
CA MET A 233 -9.94 -0.43 0.26
C MET A 233 -10.84 0.78 0.06
N LYS A 234 -12.05 0.55 -0.43
CA LYS A 234 -13.02 1.63 -0.68
C LYS A 234 -13.29 2.38 0.62
N LYS A 235 -13.33 3.72 0.57
CA LYS A 235 -13.44 4.57 1.78
C LYS A 235 -14.64 4.23 2.66
N SER A 236 -15.73 3.78 2.05
CA SER A 236 -16.98 3.40 2.72
C SER A 236 -16.94 2.02 3.40
N ASN A 237 -15.94 1.17 3.13
CA ASN A 237 -15.85 -0.19 3.69
C ASN A 237 -15.20 -0.21 5.07
N GLU A 238 -15.79 0.51 6.04
CA GLU A 238 -15.23 0.64 7.39
C GLU A 238 -15.22 -0.70 8.15
N ALA A 239 -16.22 -1.56 7.98
CA ALA A 239 -16.21 -2.89 8.60
C ALA A 239 -15.08 -3.77 8.08
N LEU A 240 -14.82 -3.76 6.75
CA LEU A 240 -13.67 -4.48 6.18
C LEU A 240 -12.36 -3.95 6.75
N GLN A 241 -12.22 -2.63 6.84
CA GLN A 241 -11.03 -1.98 7.41
C GLN A 241 -10.81 -2.44 8.85
N LYS A 242 -11.85 -2.41 9.68
CA LYS A 242 -11.80 -2.85 11.08
C LYS A 242 -11.41 -4.33 11.18
N LYS A 243 -11.99 -5.21 10.35
CA LYS A 243 -11.69 -6.64 10.34
C LYS A 243 -10.26 -6.95 9.90
N MET A 244 -9.77 -6.27 8.86
CA MET A 244 -8.38 -6.40 8.43
C MET A 244 -7.41 -5.88 9.50
N ASN A 245 -7.74 -4.77 10.17
CA ASN A 245 -6.93 -4.24 11.27
C ASN A 245 -6.90 -5.18 12.48
N GLU A 246 -8.02 -5.84 12.81
CA GLU A 246 -8.07 -6.88 13.85
C GLU A 246 -7.11 -8.03 13.52
N ALA A 247 -7.18 -8.58 12.31
CA ALA A 247 -6.30 -9.66 11.88
C ALA A 247 -4.81 -9.25 11.82
N LEU A 248 -4.49 -8.07 11.28
CA LEU A 248 -3.12 -7.55 11.25
C LEU A 248 -2.57 -7.29 12.66
N LYS A 249 -3.42 -6.85 13.60
CA LYS A 249 -3.04 -6.67 15.00
C LYS A 249 -2.72 -8.00 15.68
N GLU A 250 -3.47 -9.06 15.40
CA GLU A 250 -3.16 -10.41 15.87
C GLU A 250 -1.83 -10.90 15.29
N MET A 251 -1.62 -10.75 13.99
CA MET A 251 -0.36 -11.07 13.30
C MET A 251 0.85 -10.30 13.84
N SER A 252 0.64 -9.05 14.25
CA SER A 252 1.68 -8.23 14.87
C SER A 252 2.04 -8.77 16.26
N LYS A 253 1.04 -9.15 17.06
CA LYS A 253 1.23 -9.65 18.43
C LYS A 253 1.88 -11.03 18.49
N ASP A 254 1.51 -11.94 17.59
CA ASP A 254 2.03 -13.31 17.58
C ASP A 254 3.33 -13.48 16.77
N GLY A 255 3.81 -12.39 16.15
CA GLY A 255 5.06 -12.36 15.39
C GLY A 255 4.95 -12.86 13.95
N SER A 256 3.74 -13.15 13.44
CA SER A 256 3.53 -13.56 12.05
C SER A 256 4.03 -12.51 11.05
N LEU A 257 3.78 -11.22 11.29
CA LEU A 257 4.30 -10.14 10.42
C LEU A 257 5.83 -10.16 10.37
N THR A 258 6.48 -10.23 11.53
CA THR A 258 7.94 -10.32 11.63
C THR A 258 8.48 -11.57 10.92
N LYS A 259 7.83 -12.72 11.10
CA LYS A 259 8.25 -13.97 10.44
C LYS A 259 8.21 -13.85 8.92
N LEU A 260 7.10 -13.33 8.37
CA LEU A 260 6.95 -13.10 6.93
C LEU A 260 7.99 -12.08 6.44
N SER A 261 8.19 -10.98 7.16
CA SER A 261 9.18 -9.98 6.78
C SER A 261 10.58 -10.60 6.68
N LYS A 262 10.99 -11.35 7.71
CA LYS A 262 12.32 -11.98 7.74
C LYS A 262 12.53 -13.00 6.62
N GLN A 263 11.46 -13.62 6.13
CA GLN A 263 11.50 -14.54 5.00
C GLN A 263 11.82 -13.81 3.70
N PHE A 264 11.19 -12.66 3.44
CA PHE A 264 11.30 -11.96 2.15
C PHE A 264 12.36 -10.86 2.11
N PHE A 265 12.72 -10.27 3.25
CA PHE A 265 13.67 -9.17 3.36
C PHE A 265 14.97 -9.58 4.06
N ASN A 266 15.47 -10.78 3.76
CA ASN A 266 16.74 -11.30 4.27
C ASN A 266 16.97 -11.05 5.78
N LYS A 267 16.05 -11.54 6.61
CA LYS A 267 16.05 -11.41 8.08
C LYS A 267 15.74 -10.02 8.65
N ALA A 268 15.50 -9.00 7.82
CA ALA A 268 14.99 -7.72 8.28
C ALA A 268 13.51 -7.80 8.70
N ASP A 269 13.12 -6.94 9.63
CA ASP A 269 11.73 -6.79 10.09
C ASP A 269 11.16 -5.43 9.66
N VAL A 270 10.57 -5.40 8.46
CA VAL A 270 10.03 -4.20 7.82
C VAL A 270 8.69 -3.76 8.41
N SER A 271 8.04 -4.63 9.22
CA SER A 271 6.73 -4.35 9.79
C SER A 271 6.78 -3.37 10.97
N LYS A 272 7.97 -2.98 11.41
CA LYS A 272 8.20 -2.06 12.52
C LYS A 272 8.90 -0.82 12.01
N LYS A 273 8.44 0.33 12.46
CA LYS A 273 9.09 1.61 12.16
C LYS A 273 10.50 1.61 12.75
N ILE A 274 11.49 1.91 11.93
CA ILE A 274 12.86 2.16 12.39
C ILE A 274 12.90 3.52 13.08
N ASP A 275 13.48 3.56 14.28
CA ASP A 275 13.83 4.81 14.95
C ASP A 275 15.12 5.35 14.32
N ALA A 276 14.97 6.25 13.35
CA ALA A 276 16.07 6.86 12.62
C ALA A 276 15.73 8.32 12.30
N ASP A 277 16.78 9.14 12.21
CA ASP A 277 16.68 10.51 11.70
C ASP A 277 16.52 10.47 10.18
N VAL A 278 15.28 10.61 9.70
CA VAL A 278 14.92 10.56 8.28
C VAL A 278 14.48 11.94 7.84
N GLN A 279 15.20 12.50 6.87
CA GLN A 279 14.92 13.83 6.35
C GLN A 279 13.64 13.81 5.48
N ASP A 280 12.70 14.72 5.73
CA ASP A 280 11.62 14.96 4.77
C ASP A 280 12.17 15.61 3.49
N VAL A 281 11.55 15.25 2.36
CA VAL A 281 11.86 15.83 1.04
C VAL A 281 10.56 16.15 0.34
N ASP A 282 10.27 17.43 0.19
CA ASP A 282 9.13 17.89 -0.61
C ASP A 282 9.46 17.74 -2.10
N LEU A 283 8.62 17.05 -2.86
CA LEU A 283 8.81 16.90 -4.31
C LEU A 283 7.79 17.74 -5.08
#